data_AF-A0A7S3HEQ3-F1
#
_entry.id   AF-A0A7S3HEQ3-F1
#
_cell.length_a   1.000
_cell.length_b   1.000
_cell.length_c   1.000
_cell.angle_alpha   90.00
_cell.angle_beta   90.00
_cell.angle_gamma   90.00
#
_symmetry.space_group_name_H-M   'P 1'
#
loop_
_entity.id
_entity.type
_entity.pdbx_description
1 polymer ?
#
loop_
_entity_poly.entity_id
_entity_poly.type
_entity_poly.pdbx_seq_one_letter_code
_entity_poly.pdbx_strand_id
1 'polypeptide(L)'
;MVDKITAKFVNSSNAPPRQEFEFILSKAFTDDEVCICLFNPREEQVAYYPKLLAASHGAPADHPLTKLAPLLVSLLFLVHRKRWAFMKEFILQGGLDILAAMIDDENLYLRGQVLEVLLCATDCDTFDWFKPADSYSEKQLHSRLLALGRSPFLLRKLLNNRVGSYPGGSFRALQLIAFILSWIRALYTADQKLQLSVAALEELRLWSVPKSDAAVAPAASDDKEEASVEADPETTLARTLLEDFGGALNSASASVNAATSTHSILATSIDDQALAGVTPPSEPSSLPSASVLVKSVSVEELKNQGNELFKAGKFQESIEKYQAALDLFQSTERVSLDETLEPSLHSNVATAWWKIVQDCLLQRPELELHLGNTNLSTTDAVVHDVVYVRMVEALDACVAACQAALSQHPGHAKAAYRLACVLLLKQAPQSALQEVERCISSIQQEGKNDTSMTSDAVLNTTAKSVAVSDDVAGLSGLEMLQQIKRRCIAALLLSERDQRKTTATADESNTSATQLGLSDKTCQVLRALLVQHQIELDLPVAQSKASKPAADSVAKVDASIKIDTAVAATTADKDTASSDGAKLKKKKKLVAGTSSMAKKLQAIDDDMLEALMKRGSIKT
;
A
#
# COMPACT_ATOMS: atom_id res chain seq x y z
N MET A 1 25.66 -28.56 -13.28
CA MET A 1 24.44 -27.89 -12.74
C MET A 1 24.33 -26.49 -13.30
N VAL A 2 25.37 -25.67 -13.16
CA VAL A 2 25.47 -24.31 -13.73
C VAL A 2 24.97 -24.24 -15.17
N ASP A 3 25.44 -25.10 -16.07
CA ASP A 3 25.05 -25.06 -17.50
C ASP A 3 23.55 -25.20 -17.74
N LYS A 4 22.83 -25.98 -16.91
CA LYS A 4 21.36 -26.10 -16.99
C LYS A 4 20.65 -24.83 -16.55
N ILE A 5 21.20 -24.13 -15.54
CA ILE A 5 20.67 -22.85 -15.05
C ILE A 5 20.96 -21.74 -16.08
N THR A 6 22.19 -21.68 -16.61
CA THR A 6 22.58 -20.76 -17.67
C THR A 6 21.72 -20.98 -18.92
N ALA A 7 21.54 -22.22 -19.38
CA ALA A 7 20.68 -22.53 -20.52
C ALA A 7 19.22 -22.13 -20.26
N LYS A 8 18.69 -22.33 -19.03
CA LYS A 8 17.33 -21.87 -18.67
C LYS A 8 17.20 -20.35 -18.83
N PHE A 9 18.16 -19.57 -18.32
CA PHE A 9 18.13 -18.11 -18.44
C PHE A 9 18.39 -17.59 -19.86
N VAL A 10 19.30 -18.21 -20.60
CA VAL A 10 19.52 -17.91 -22.03
C VAL A 10 18.23 -18.16 -22.81
N ASN A 11 17.54 -19.28 -22.57
CA ASN A 11 16.24 -19.55 -23.20
C ASN A 11 15.17 -18.53 -22.78
N SER A 12 15.10 -18.15 -21.49
CA SER A 12 14.19 -17.09 -21.02
C SER A 12 14.55 -15.69 -21.53
N SER A 13 15.78 -15.45 -21.98
CA SER A 13 16.21 -14.20 -22.62
C SER A 13 16.00 -14.20 -24.13
N ASN A 14 16.01 -15.37 -24.78
CA ASN A 14 15.77 -15.52 -26.21
C ASN A 14 14.28 -15.65 -26.54
N ALA A 15 13.47 -16.15 -25.60
CA ALA A 15 12.03 -16.30 -25.70
C ALA A 15 11.39 -15.92 -24.34
N PRO A 16 11.31 -14.62 -24.03
CA PRO A 16 10.73 -14.14 -22.77
C PRO A 16 9.21 -14.42 -22.70
N PRO A 17 8.64 -14.52 -21.49
CA PRO A 17 7.21 -14.74 -21.26
C PRO A 17 6.38 -13.46 -21.50
N ARG A 18 6.42 -12.96 -22.74
CA ARG A 18 5.80 -11.67 -23.11
C ARG A 18 4.29 -11.71 -22.98
N GLN A 19 3.64 -12.80 -23.38
CA GLN A 19 2.18 -12.91 -23.33
C GLN A 19 1.67 -12.86 -21.88
N GLU A 20 2.40 -13.50 -20.96
CA GLU A 20 2.12 -13.50 -19.53
C GLU A 20 2.32 -12.10 -18.91
N PHE A 21 3.37 -11.38 -19.30
CA PHE A 21 3.58 -9.98 -18.91
C PHE A 21 2.46 -9.06 -19.43
N GLU A 22 2.11 -9.17 -20.71
CA GLU A 22 1.06 -8.36 -21.33
C GLU A 22 -0.31 -8.61 -20.69
N PHE A 23 -0.63 -9.88 -20.40
CA PHE A 23 -1.86 -10.29 -19.73
C PHE A 23 -1.96 -9.74 -18.30
N ILE A 24 -0.94 -9.94 -17.46
CA ILE A 24 -0.98 -9.52 -16.06
C ILE A 24 -0.92 -7.99 -15.92
N LEU A 25 -0.07 -7.33 -16.69
CA LEU A 25 0.19 -5.90 -16.56
C LEU A 25 -0.74 -5.03 -17.43
N SER A 26 -1.62 -5.64 -18.24
CA SER A 26 -2.57 -4.96 -19.13
C SER A 26 -1.92 -3.90 -20.04
N LYS A 27 -0.70 -4.18 -20.48
CA LYS A 27 0.17 -3.26 -21.22
C LYS A 27 0.92 -4.06 -22.29
N ALA A 28 1.01 -3.55 -23.51
CA ALA A 28 1.85 -4.16 -24.56
C ALA A 28 3.35 -4.02 -24.24
N PHE A 29 4.13 -5.04 -24.57
CA PHE A 29 5.59 -5.06 -24.39
C PHE A 29 6.29 -5.50 -25.69
N THR A 30 7.59 -5.23 -25.81
CA THR A 30 8.47 -5.99 -26.71
C THR A 30 9.21 -7.08 -25.95
N ASP A 31 9.73 -8.09 -26.66
CA ASP A 31 10.55 -9.14 -26.05
C ASP A 31 11.78 -8.52 -25.34
N ASP A 32 12.43 -7.53 -25.96
CA ASP A 32 13.53 -6.74 -25.36
C ASP A 32 13.13 -6.05 -24.05
N GLU A 33 11.94 -5.44 -23.99
CA GLU A 33 11.44 -4.79 -22.77
C GLU A 33 11.21 -5.79 -21.64
N VAL A 34 10.69 -6.98 -21.94
CA VAL A 34 10.50 -8.05 -20.95
C VAL A 34 11.85 -8.58 -20.47
N CYS A 35 12.82 -8.78 -21.38
CA CYS A 35 14.19 -9.15 -21.00
C CYS A 35 14.87 -8.11 -20.12
N ILE A 36 14.71 -6.81 -20.43
CA ILE A 36 15.17 -5.72 -19.55
C ILE A 36 14.49 -5.83 -18.18
N CYS A 37 13.16 -5.99 -18.12
CA CYS A 37 12.46 -6.16 -16.85
C CYS A 37 12.96 -7.36 -16.04
N LEU A 38 13.27 -8.49 -16.67
CA LEU A 38 13.68 -9.73 -15.98
C LEU A 38 15.13 -9.71 -15.47
N PHE A 39 16.06 -9.11 -16.21
CA PHE A 39 17.50 -9.20 -15.92
C PHE A 39 18.11 -7.89 -15.44
N ASN A 40 17.62 -6.74 -15.90
CA ASN A 40 18.10 -5.43 -15.47
C ASN A 40 16.96 -4.38 -15.39
N PRO A 41 15.95 -4.61 -14.53
CA PRO A 41 14.83 -3.69 -14.40
C PRO A 41 15.30 -2.32 -13.92
N ARG A 42 14.70 -1.29 -14.48
CA ARG A 42 14.70 0.06 -13.91
C ARG A 42 13.85 0.07 -12.64
N GLU A 43 14.08 1.06 -11.77
CA GLU A 43 13.31 1.28 -10.53
C GLU A 43 11.80 1.23 -10.77
N GLU A 44 11.31 2.00 -11.75
CA GLU A 44 9.91 2.02 -12.23
C GLU A 44 9.34 0.65 -12.70
N GLN A 45 10.21 -0.31 -13.05
CA GLN A 45 9.85 -1.66 -13.52
C GLN A 45 9.90 -2.71 -12.40
N VAL A 46 10.54 -2.42 -11.25
CA VAL A 46 10.58 -3.34 -10.11
C VAL A 46 9.17 -3.59 -9.56
N ALA A 47 8.29 -2.58 -9.62
CA ALA A 47 6.86 -2.67 -9.30
C ALA A 47 6.08 -3.73 -10.11
N TYR A 48 6.65 -4.26 -11.20
CA TYR A 48 6.06 -5.39 -11.93
C TYR A 48 6.28 -6.73 -11.21
N TYR A 49 7.40 -6.92 -10.50
CA TYR A 49 7.74 -8.20 -9.85
C TYR A 49 6.68 -8.66 -8.85
N PRO A 50 6.22 -7.83 -7.88
CA PRO A 50 5.14 -8.20 -6.97
C PRO A 50 3.87 -8.62 -7.72
N LYS A 51 3.43 -7.82 -8.71
CA LYS A 51 2.22 -8.08 -9.49
C LYS A 51 2.29 -9.40 -10.25
N LEU A 52 3.43 -9.67 -10.90
CA LEU A 52 3.66 -10.89 -11.66
C LEU A 52 3.76 -12.13 -10.75
N LEU A 53 4.44 -12.02 -9.60
CA LEU A 53 4.54 -13.10 -8.61
C LEU A 53 3.17 -13.44 -8.00
N ALA A 54 2.40 -12.44 -7.56
CA ALA A 54 1.08 -12.65 -7.00
C ALA A 54 0.13 -13.35 -7.99
N ALA A 55 0.10 -12.88 -9.25
CA ALA A 55 -0.74 -13.46 -10.29
C ALA A 55 -0.29 -14.87 -10.75
N SER A 56 1.01 -15.20 -10.63
CA SER A 56 1.54 -16.51 -11.04
C SER A 56 1.49 -17.56 -9.94
N HIS A 57 1.67 -17.18 -8.67
CA HIS A 57 1.52 -18.08 -7.52
C HIS A 57 0.05 -18.42 -7.24
N GLY A 58 -0.88 -17.48 -7.44
CA GLY A 58 -2.33 -17.71 -7.31
C GLY A 58 -2.99 -18.41 -8.51
N ALA A 59 -2.22 -18.80 -9.54
CA ALA A 59 -2.77 -19.40 -10.76
C ALA A 59 -3.10 -20.91 -10.56
N PRO A 60 -4.21 -21.43 -11.14
CA PRO A 60 -4.50 -22.87 -11.13
C PRO A 60 -3.37 -23.68 -11.75
N ALA A 61 -3.13 -24.91 -11.27
CA ALA A 61 -1.99 -25.75 -11.66
C ALA A 61 -1.78 -25.88 -13.20
N ASP A 62 -2.86 -26.03 -13.95
CA ASP A 62 -2.85 -26.18 -15.42
C ASP A 62 -2.67 -24.86 -16.19
N HIS A 63 -2.71 -23.72 -15.51
CA HIS A 63 -2.66 -22.40 -16.14
C HIS A 63 -1.21 -22.03 -16.54
N PRO A 64 -0.96 -21.47 -17.74
CA PRO A 64 0.41 -21.17 -18.21
C PRO A 64 1.22 -20.26 -17.26
N LEU A 65 0.54 -19.38 -16.51
CA LEU A 65 1.17 -18.48 -15.53
C LEU A 65 1.92 -19.19 -14.41
N THR A 66 1.60 -20.46 -14.07
CA THR A 66 2.31 -21.20 -13.00
C THR A 66 3.80 -21.36 -13.29
N LYS A 67 4.21 -21.31 -14.56
CA LYS A 67 5.62 -21.37 -14.99
C LYS A 67 6.39 -20.09 -14.70
N LEU A 68 5.71 -18.96 -14.47
CA LEU A 68 6.31 -17.65 -14.27
C LEU A 68 6.87 -17.46 -12.86
N ALA A 69 6.17 -17.92 -11.81
CA ALA A 69 6.63 -17.75 -10.43
C ALA A 69 8.02 -18.41 -10.18
N PRO A 70 8.28 -19.66 -10.62
CA PRO A 70 9.59 -20.28 -10.46
C PRO A 70 10.71 -19.61 -11.27
N LEU A 71 10.39 -18.90 -12.36
CA LEU A 71 11.36 -18.08 -13.09
C LEU A 71 11.70 -16.80 -12.29
N LEU A 72 10.67 -16.07 -11.85
CA LEU A 72 10.83 -14.80 -11.13
C LEU A 72 11.55 -14.99 -9.78
N VAL A 73 11.18 -16.01 -8.99
CA VAL A 73 11.88 -16.31 -7.73
C VAL A 73 13.32 -16.75 -7.97
N SER A 74 13.59 -17.51 -9.04
CA SER A 74 14.98 -17.85 -9.41
C SER A 74 15.81 -16.61 -9.80
N LEU A 75 15.20 -15.62 -10.46
CA LEU A 75 15.85 -14.34 -10.78
C LEU A 75 16.06 -13.47 -9.54
N LEU A 76 15.09 -13.41 -8.63
CA LEU A 76 15.25 -12.77 -7.32
C LEU A 76 16.45 -13.37 -6.57
N PHE A 77 16.49 -14.70 -6.45
CA PHE A 77 17.54 -15.41 -5.71
C PHE A 77 18.93 -15.34 -6.37
N LEU A 78 19.04 -15.41 -7.70
CA LEU A 78 20.35 -15.47 -8.38
C LEU A 78 20.87 -14.10 -8.87
N VAL A 79 20.00 -13.15 -9.19
CA VAL A 79 20.38 -11.87 -9.82
C VAL A 79 20.13 -10.68 -8.89
N HIS A 80 18.97 -10.63 -8.22
CA HIS A 80 18.49 -9.37 -7.64
C HIS A 80 18.67 -9.23 -6.12
N ARG A 81 18.71 -10.31 -5.34
CA ARG A 81 18.74 -10.24 -3.86
C ARG A 81 19.92 -9.49 -3.25
N LYS A 82 21.04 -9.37 -3.98
CA LYS A 82 22.24 -8.61 -3.56
C LYS A 82 22.26 -7.15 -4.06
N ARG A 83 21.26 -6.74 -4.85
CA ARG A 83 21.15 -5.38 -5.40
C ARG A 83 20.21 -4.57 -4.49
N TRP A 84 20.76 -3.88 -3.48
CA TRP A 84 19.91 -3.15 -2.51
C TRP A 84 18.93 -2.18 -3.17
N ALA A 85 19.32 -1.46 -4.23
CA ALA A 85 18.41 -0.59 -4.98
C ALA A 85 17.18 -1.34 -5.57
N PHE A 86 17.34 -2.59 -5.99
CA PHE A 86 16.21 -3.43 -6.40
C PHE A 86 15.41 -3.89 -5.18
N MET A 87 16.07 -4.42 -4.15
CA MET A 87 15.39 -5.00 -2.99
C MET A 87 14.57 -3.96 -2.23
N LYS A 88 15.12 -2.75 -2.06
CA LYS A 88 14.42 -1.59 -1.52
C LYS A 88 13.09 -1.35 -2.24
N GLU A 89 13.12 -1.18 -3.56
CA GLU A 89 11.90 -0.89 -4.33
C GLU A 89 10.94 -2.09 -4.33
N PHE A 90 11.46 -3.31 -4.42
CA PHE A 90 10.66 -4.53 -4.30
C PHE A 90 9.91 -4.63 -2.97
N ILE A 91 10.54 -4.24 -1.84
CA ILE A 91 9.91 -4.16 -0.52
C ILE A 91 8.82 -3.08 -0.50
N LEU A 92 9.12 -1.86 -0.99
CA LEU A 92 8.18 -0.74 -1.03
C LEU A 92 6.91 -1.08 -1.83
N GLN A 93 7.05 -1.86 -2.89
CA GLN A 93 5.97 -2.35 -3.76
C GLN A 93 5.25 -3.61 -3.24
N GLY A 94 5.45 -4.00 -1.97
CA GLY A 94 4.73 -5.12 -1.33
C GLY A 94 5.29 -6.51 -1.67
N GLY A 95 6.52 -6.60 -2.18
CA GLY A 95 7.13 -7.87 -2.58
C GLY A 95 7.35 -8.87 -1.45
N LEU A 96 7.53 -8.39 -0.21
CA LEU A 96 7.70 -9.25 0.97
C LEU A 96 6.45 -10.07 1.28
N ASP A 97 5.26 -9.47 1.17
CA ASP A 97 3.98 -10.12 1.49
C ASP A 97 3.75 -11.35 0.61
N ILE A 98 4.14 -11.24 -0.66
CA ILE A 98 4.03 -12.31 -1.66
C ILE A 98 5.08 -13.39 -1.41
N LEU A 99 6.31 -13.03 -1.05
CA LEU A 99 7.32 -14.01 -0.64
C LEU A 99 6.87 -14.77 0.62
N ALA A 100 6.24 -14.09 1.59
CA ALA A 100 5.70 -14.74 2.78
C ALA A 100 4.57 -15.72 2.48
N ALA A 101 3.75 -15.45 1.46
CA ALA A 101 2.75 -16.42 0.98
C ALA A 101 3.40 -17.73 0.51
N MET A 102 4.64 -17.70 0.02
CA MET A 102 5.37 -18.83 -0.58
C MET A 102 6.32 -19.59 0.38
N ILE A 103 6.36 -19.24 1.68
CA ILE A 103 7.27 -19.85 2.69
C ILE A 103 6.98 -21.34 2.97
N ASP A 104 5.78 -21.81 2.66
CA ASP A 104 5.32 -23.19 2.84
C ASP A 104 5.08 -23.94 1.52
N ASP A 105 5.49 -23.36 0.38
CA ASP A 105 5.33 -23.95 -0.96
C ASP A 105 5.84 -25.40 -1.02
N GLU A 106 5.07 -26.30 -1.64
CA GLU A 106 5.40 -27.74 -1.73
C GLU A 106 6.74 -27.98 -2.45
N ASN A 107 7.12 -27.09 -3.36
CA ASN A 107 8.41 -27.14 -4.03
C ASN A 107 9.52 -26.62 -3.11
N LEU A 108 10.17 -27.56 -2.40
CA LEU A 108 11.27 -27.28 -1.47
C LEU A 108 12.41 -26.43 -2.06
N TYR A 109 12.66 -26.50 -3.38
CA TYR A 109 13.66 -25.64 -4.02
C TYR A 109 13.18 -24.19 -4.11
N LEU A 110 11.91 -23.97 -4.50
CA LEU A 110 11.29 -22.64 -4.55
C LEU A 110 11.22 -22.04 -3.14
N ARG A 111 10.77 -22.83 -2.17
CA ARG A 111 10.74 -22.48 -0.73
C ARG A 111 12.10 -22.02 -0.23
N GLY A 112 13.17 -22.73 -0.59
CA GLY A 112 14.53 -22.35 -0.20
C GLY A 112 15.05 -21.08 -0.84
N GLN A 113 14.69 -20.82 -2.11
CA GLN A 113 14.96 -19.54 -2.75
C GLN A 113 14.22 -18.39 -2.07
N VAL A 114 12.95 -18.59 -1.69
CA VAL A 114 12.12 -17.59 -0.98
C VAL A 114 12.73 -17.22 0.37
N LEU A 115 13.05 -18.19 1.22
CA LEU A 115 13.65 -17.93 2.54
C LEU A 115 15.03 -17.25 2.45
N GLU A 116 15.85 -17.62 1.47
CA GLU A 116 17.14 -16.97 1.20
C GLU A 116 17.03 -15.55 0.63
N VAL A 117 15.95 -15.23 -0.11
CA VAL A 117 15.67 -13.84 -0.55
C VAL A 117 15.18 -13.00 0.63
N LEU A 118 14.31 -13.56 1.48
CA LEU A 118 13.85 -12.89 2.71
C LEU A 118 15.01 -12.58 3.66
N LEU A 119 15.93 -13.54 3.89
CA LEU A 119 17.11 -13.32 4.72
C LEU A 119 18.03 -12.21 4.19
N CYS A 120 18.22 -12.13 2.87
CA CYS A 120 18.97 -11.01 2.27
C CYS A 120 18.19 -9.68 2.31
N ALA A 121 16.86 -9.70 2.35
CA ALA A 121 16.07 -8.48 2.55
C ALA A 121 16.17 -7.95 4.00
N THR A 122 16.35 -8.86 4.96
CA THR A 122 16.51 -8.56 6.40
C THR A 122 17.98 -8.43 6.83
N ASP A 123 18.92 -8.31 5.90
CA ASP A 123 20.36 -8.28 6.18
C ASP A 123 20.81 -6.90 6.70
N CYS A 124 21.19 -6.84 7.98
CA CYS A 124 21.63 -5.61 8.64
C CYS A 124 22.93 -5.01 8.06
N ASP A 125 23.78 -5.81 7.40
CA ASP A 125 24.98 -5.30 6.72
C ASP A 125 24.61 -4.52 5.44
N THR A 126 23.43 -4.80 4.88
CA THR A 126 22.89 -4.12 3.69
C THR A 126 22.00 -2.94 4.06
N PHE A 127 21.19 -3.08 5.11
CA PHE A 127 20.34 -2.02 5.64
C PHE A 127 20.12 -2.21 7.15
N ASP A 128 20.57 -1.26 7.97
CA ASP A 128 20.47 -1.33 9.43
C ASP A 128 19.01 -1.15 9.91
N TRP A 129 18.27 -2.25 9.91
CA TRP A 129 16.89 -2.31 10.38
C TRP A 129 16.72 -1.92 11.84
N PHE A 130 17.76 -2.06 12.69
CA PHE A 130 17.69 -1.73 14.12
C PHE A 130 17.90 -0.24 14.40
N LYS A 131 18.30 0.54 13.39
CA LYS A 131 18.25 1.99 13.45
C LYS A 131 16.81 2.50 13.27
N PRO A 132 16.34 3.49 14.05
CA PRO A 132 15.10 4.19 13.76
C PRO A 132 15.09 4.81 12.36
N ALA A 133 13.92 4.81 11.71
CA ALA A 133 13.75 5.31 10.35
C ALA A 133 13.74 6.85 10.29
N ASP A 134 14.82 7.44 9.78
CA ASP A 134 15.01 8.89 9.70
C ASP A 134 14.26 9.51 8.49
N SER A 135 14.26 8.82 7.35
CA SER A 135 13.66 9.31 6.10
C SER A 135 12.27 8.71 5.84
N TYR A 136 11.45 9.43 5.06
CA TYR A 136 10.13 8.94 4.63
C TYR A 136 10.18 7.57 3.94
N SER A 137 11.22 7.34 3.12
CA SER A 137 11.41 6.07 2.41
C SER A 137 11.79 4.93 3.36
N GLU A 138 12.58 5.19 4.40
CA GLU A 138 12.87 4.21 5.45
C GLU A 138 11.64 3.93 6.31
N LYS A 139 10.83 4.95 6.64
CA LYS A 139 9.56 4.77 7.35
C LYS A 139 8.60 3.88 6.56
N GLN A 140 8.56 4.00 5.23
CA GLN A 140 7.81 3.07 4.38
C GLN A 140 8.41 1.64 4.38
N LEU A 141 9.73 1.47 4.30
CA LEU A 141 10.37 0.15 4.41
C LEU A 141 10.03 -0.54 5.74
N HIS A 142 10.15 0.21 6.83
CA HIS A 142 9.80 -0.20 8.19
C HIS A 142 8.31 -0.54 8.28
N SER A 143 7.42 0.26 7.72
CA SER A 143 5.98 -0.03 7.64
C SER A 143 5.70 -1.36 6.93
N ARG A 144 6.37 -1.64 5.81
CA ARG A 144 6.20 -2.87 5.02
C ARG A 144 6.68 -4.10 5.80
N LEU A 145 7.86 -4.04 6.42
CA LEU A 145 8.39 -5.15 7.23
C LEU A 145 7.57 -5.35 8.52
N LEU A 146 7.03 -4.29 9.11
CA LEU A 146 6.16 -4.38 10.29
C LEU A 146 4.80 -5.00 9.95
N ALA A 147 4.21 -4.64 8.81
CA ALA A 147 3.00 -5.29 8.29
C ALA A 147 3.23 -6.80 8.05
N LEU A 148 4.38 -7.16 7.48
CA LEU A 148 4.80 -8.56 7.31
C LEU A 148 4.86 -9.28 8.67
N GLY A 149 5.59 -8.73 9.63
CA GLY A 149 5.77 -9.32 10.97
C GLY A 149 4.48 -9.40 11.80
N ARG A 150 3.49 -8.56 11.50
CA ARG A 150 2.13 -8.61 12.07
C ARG A 150 1.21 -9.63 11.38
N SER A 151 1.60 -10.17 10.22
CA SER A 151 0.79 -11.19 9.52
C SER A 151 0.64 -12.44 10.39
N PRO A 152 -0.60 -12.84 10.77
CA PRO A 152 -0.82 -14.00 11.65
C PRO A 152 -0.39 -15.32 11.01
N PHE A 153 -0.17 -15.32 9.69
CA PHE A 153 0.28 -16.50 8.95
C PHE A 153 1.80 -16.59 8.83
N LEU A 154 2.56 -15.48 8.86
CA LEU A 154 4.00 -15.50 8.63
C LEU A 154 4.73 -16.38 9.65
N LEU A 155 4.56 -16.07 10.93
CA LEU A 155 5.24 -16.79 12.02
C LEU A 155 4.83 -18.27 12.04
N ARG A 156 3.56 -18.57 11.75
CA ARG A 156 3.08 -19.95 11.59
C ARG A 156 3.76 -20.68 10.42
N LYS A 157 3.87 -20.07 9.24
CA LYS A 157 4.55 -20.65 8.07
C LYS A 157 6.06 -20.86 8.32
N LEU A 158 6.70 -19.95 9.07
CA LEU A 158 8.09 -20.11 9.49
C LEU A 158 8.26 -21.25 10.51
N LEU A 159 7.39 -21.35 11.52
CA LEU A 159 7.41 -22.46 12.49
C LEU A 159 7.17 -23.82 11.81
N ASN A 160 6.26 -23.89 10.84
CA ASN A 160 6.02 -25.11 10.04
C ASN A 160 7.27 -25.61 9.29
N ASN A 161 8.30 -24.78 9.07
CA ASN A 161 9.55 -25.21 8.44
C ASN A 161 10.50 -26.00 9.36
N ARG A 162 10.14 -26.21 10.64
CA ARG A 162 10.87 -27.09 11.58
C ARG A 162 11.01 -28.54 11.07
N VAL A 163 10.00 -29.04 10.36
CA VAL A 163 9.92 -30.44 9.89
C VAL A 163 9.59 -30.45 8.38
N GLY A 164 10.21 -31.36 7.62
CA GLY A 164 9.90 -31.53 6.19
C GLY A 164 10.33 -30.37 5.29
N SER A 165 11.23 -29.49 5.77
CA SER A 165 11.88 -28.48 4.93
C SER A 165 13.13 -29.05 4.23
N TYR A 166 13.74 -28.26 3.35
CA TYR A 166 15.02 -28.61 2.71
C TYR A 166 16.19 -28.58 3.71
N PRO A 167 17.36 -29.16 3.39
CA PRO A 167 18.53 -29.14 4.28
C PRO A 167 18.92 -27.70 4.70
N GLY A 168 18.94 -27.45 6.01
CA GLY A 168 19.18 -26.12 6.61
C GLY A 168 17.97 -25.17 6.57
N GLY A 169 16.87 -25.52 5.91
CA GLY A 169 15.67 -24.68 5.80
C GLY A 169 14.98 -24.41 7.13
N SER A 170 15.05 -25.34 8.07
CA SER A 170 14.61 -25.13 9.44
C SER A 170 15.42 -24.00 10.10
N PHE A 171 16.75 -24.13 10.20
CA PHE A 171 17.61 -23.09 10.78
C PHE A 171 17.42 -21.72 10.10
N ARG A 172 17.28 -21.70 8.77
CA ARG A 172 17.00 -20.48 7.98
C ARG A 172 15.68 -19.81 8.37
N ALA A 173 14.61 -20.58 8.56
CA ALA A 173 13.34 -20.04 9.06
C ALA A 173 13.47 -19.52 10.50
N LEU A 174 14.21 -20.22 11.36
CA LEU A 174 14.48 -19.80 12.74
C LEU A 174 15.28 -18.49 12.81
N GLN A 175 16.24 -18.28 11.90
CA GLN A 175 16.97 -17.02 11.76
C GLN A 175 16.03 -15.84 11.42
N LEU A 176 15.05 -16.05 10.52
CA LEU A 176 14.04 -15.02 10.22
C LEU A 176 13.13 -14.74 11.42
N ILE A 177 12.68 -15.78 12.15
CA ILE A 177 11.91 -15.60 13.39
C ILE A 177 12.72 -14.76 14.40
N ALA A 178 13.99 -15.11 14.61
CA ALA A 178 14.86 -14.40 15.54
C ALA A 178 15.02 -12.91 15.18
N PHE A 179 15.28 -12.62 13.89
CA PHE A 179 15.39 -11.25 13.40
C PHE A 179 14.08 -10.48 13.60
N ILE A 180 12.95 -10.99 13.12
CA ILE A 180 11.66 -10.28 13.13
C ILE A 180 11.22 -9.98 14.57
N LEU A 181 11.28 -10.97 15.47
CA LEU A 181 10.87 -10.78 16.86
C LEU A 181 11.80 -9.82 17.61
N SER A 182 13.11 -9.92 17.40
CA SER A 182 14.08 -9.01 18.03
C SER A 182 13.92 -7.58 17.54
N TRP A 183 13.69 -7.39 16.23
CA TRP A 183 13.46 -6.10 15.61
C TRP A 183 12.15 -5.44 16.09
N ILE A 184 11.05 -6.20 16.13
CA ILE A 184 9.77 -5.71 16.66
C ILE A 184 9.91 -5.31 18.14
N ARG A 185 10.54 -6.16 18.95
CA ARG A 185 10.81 -5.89 20.37
C ARG A 185 11.71 -4.66 20.59
N ALA A 186 12.70 -4.43 19.72
CA ALA A 186 13.64 -3.33 19.89
C ALA A 186 13.04 -1.95 19.56
N LEU A 187 12.18 -1.86 18.54
CA LEU A 187 11.73 -0.58 17.96
C LEU A 187 10.23 -0.28 18.10
N TYR A 188 9.37 -1.27 18.35
CA TYR A 188 7.90 -1.11 18.30
C TYR A 188 7.17 -1.62 19.55
N THR A 189 7.88 -1.89 20.65
CA THR A 189 7.25 -2.09 21.96
C THR A 189 7.83 -1.14 22.99
N ALA A 190 6.96 -0.40 23.68
CA ALA A 190 7.34 0.73 24.53
C ALA A 190 8.22 0.36 25.73
N ASP A 191 8.15 -0.90 26.18
CA ASP A 191 8.92 -1.44 27.31
C ASP A 191 10.00 -2.45 26.87
N GLN A 192 10.26 -2.56 25.56
CA GLN A 192 11.12 -3.57 24.93
C GLN A 192 10.78 -5.02 25.32
N LYS A 193 9.52 -5.30 25.65
CA LYS A 193 9.02 -6.67 25.83
C LYS A 193 8.11 -7.05 24.68
N LEU A 194 8.18 -8.31 24.29
CA LEU A 194 7.29 -8.92 23.32
C LEU A 194 6.96 -10.31 23.84
N GLN A 195 5.67 -10.62 23.99
CA GLN A 195 5.22 -11.93 24.45
C GLN A 195 4.65 -12.74 23.29
N LEU A 196 5.14 -13.96 23.12
CA LEU A 196 4.61 -14.93 22.18
C LEU A 196 3.44 -15.71 22.80
N SER A 197 2.55 -16.21 21.95
CA SER A 197 1.50 -17.14 22.37
C SER A 197 2.09 -18.48 22.84
N VAL A 198 1.35 -19.18 23.72
CA VAL A 198 1.75 -20.48 24.25
C VAL A 198 2.10 -21.47 23.13
N ALA A 199 1.29 -21.51 22.05
CA ALA A 199 1.54 -22.39 20.91
C ALA A 199 2.87 -22.09 20.18
N ALA A 200 3.27 -20.82 20.05
CA ALA A 200 4.56 -20.48 19.45
C ALA A 200 5.74 -20.83 20.39
N LEU A 201 5.55 -20.68 21.70
CA LEU A 201 6.55 -21.11 22.70
C LEU A 201 6.68 -22.64 22.75
N GLU A 202 5.60 -23.39 22.57
CA GLU A 202 5.62 -24.85 22.45
C GLU A 202 6.38 -25.31 21.20
N GLU A 203 6.16 -24.67 20.05
CA GLU A 203 6.92 -24.95 18.82
C GLU A 203 8.42 -24.62 18.98
N LEU A 204 8.78 -23.47 19.56
CA LEU A 204 10.17 -23.14 19.88
C LEU A 204 10.79 -24.12 20.89
N ARG A 205 10.02 -24.60 21.87
CA ARG A 205 10.46 -25.62 22.83
C ARG A 205 10.75 -26.94 22.11
N LEU A 206 9.90 -27.39 21.20
CA LEU A 206 10.15 -28.57 20.37
C LEU A 206 11.37 -28.40 19.45
N TRP A 207 11.69 -27.16 19.08
CA TRP A 207 12.89 -26.80 18.31
C TRP A 207 14.18 -26.81 19.16
N SER A 208 14.07 -26.49 20.46
CA SER A 208 15.20 -26.44 21.40
C SER A 208 15.67 -27.82 21.92
N VAL A 209 15.00 -28.89 21.49
CA VAL A 209 15.39 -30.29 21.75
C VAL A 209 16.21 -30.78 20.57
N PRO A 210 17.42 -31.35 20.77
CA PRO A 210 18.20 -31.95 19.69
C PRO A 210 17.35 -32.96 18.92
N LYS A 211 17.43 -32.94 17.58
CA LYS A 211 16.82 -33.98 16.74
C LYS A 211 17.42 -35.32 17.14
N SER A 212 16.65 -36.13 17.86
CA SER A 212 17.03 -37.50 18.16
C SER A 212 16.99 -38.26 16.84
N ASP A 213 18.17 -38.52 16.24
CA ASP A 213 18.31 -39.30 15.02
C ASP A 213 17.84 -40.73 15.27
N ALA A 214 16.53 -40.94 15.05
CA ALA A 214 15.80 -42.16 15.34
C ALA A 214 16.11 -43.27 14.31
N ALA A 215 17.38 -43.61 14.13
CA ALA A 215 17.83 -44.72 13.29
C ALA A 215 19.25 -45.27 13.57
N VAL A 216 20.08 -44.67 14.43
CA VAL A 216 21.42 -45.22 14.73
C VAL A 216 21.35 -46.16 15.94
N ALA A 217 21.33 -47.46 15.68
CA ALA A 217 21.38 -48.49 16.71
C ALA A 217 22.69 -48.41 17.52
N PRO A 218 22.69 -48.72 18.83
CA PRO A 218 23.86 -48.61 19.67
C PRO A 218 24.90 -49.69 19.31
N ALA A 219 25.88 -49.32 18.49
CA ALA A 219 27.12 -50.06 18.37
C ALA A 219 27.93 -49.83 19.67
N ALA A 220 28.06 -50.88 20.48
CA ALA A 220 28.79 -50.82 21.74
C ALA A 220 30.31 -50.75 21.49
N SER A 221 30.89 -49.56 21.63
CA SER A 221 32.34 -49.34 21.77
C SER A 221 32.59 -48.40 22.97
N ASP A 222 33.35 -48.88 23.94
CA ASP A 222 33.41 -48.38 25.32
C ASP A 222 34.57 -47.39 25.54
N ASP A 223 34.76 -46.46 24.59
CA ASP A 223 35.86 -45.49 24.61
C ASP A 223 35.37 -44.08 24.96
N LYS A 224 35.71 -43.64 26.18
CA LYS A 224 35.38 -42.33 26.74
C LYS A 224 36.33 -41.25 26.23
N GLU A 225 36.04 -40.68 25.07
CA GLU A 225 36.50 -39.31 24.78
C GLU A 225 35.37 -38.32 25.13
N GLU A 226 35.64 -37.43 26.09
CA GLU A 226 34.82 -36.25 26.38
C GLU A 226 35.00 -35.21 25.25
N ALA A 227 34.62 -35.58 24.03
CA ALA A 227 34.46 -34.63 22.94
C ALA A 227 33.40 -33.62 23.36
N SER A 228 33.79 -32.35 23.48
CA SER A 228 32.87 -31.24 23.68
C SER A 228 31.97 -31.15 22.46
N VAL A 229 30.80 -31.78 22.52
CA VAL A 229 29.79 -31.72 21.47
C VAL A 229 29.36 -30.26 21.33
N GLU A 230 29.90 -29.58 20.31
CA GLU A 230 29.50 -28.21 19.99
C GLU A 230 27.99 -28.19 19.79
N ALA A 231 27.31 -27.42 20.63
CA ALA A 231 25.86 -27.39 20.64
C ALA A 231 25.35 -26.88 19.28
N ASP A 232 24.52 -27.68 18.62
CA ASP A 232 23.93 -27.34 17.33
C ASP A 232 23.38 -25.89 17.33
N PRO A 233 23.79 -25.04 16.36
CA PRO A 233 23.41 -23.63 16.35
C PRO A 233 21.90 -23.44 16.17
N GLU A 234 21.20 -24.38 15.53
CA GLU A 234 19.73 -24.35 15.40
C GLU A 234 19.06 -24.56 16.78
N THR A 235 19.45 -25.61 17.50
CA THR A 235 19.02 -25.91 18.87
C THR A 235 19.36 -24.77 19.84
N THR A 236 20.53 -24.15 19.69
CA THR A 236 21.00 -23.06 20.55
C THR A 236 20.19 -21.78 20.32
N LEU A 237 19.97 -21.39 19.06
CA LEU A 237 19.13 -20.23 18.72
C LEU A 237 17.68 -20.42 19.20
N ALA A 238 17.12 -21.62 19.05
CA ALA A 238 15.77 -21.92 19.51
C ALA A 238 15.62 -21.74 21.03
N ARG A 239 16.62 -22.18 21.81
CA ARG A 239 16.67 -21.99 23.26
C ARG A 239 16.76 -20.52 23.64
N THR A 240 17.63 -19.74 22.97
CA THR A 240 17.74 -18.30 23.19
C THR A 240 16.40 -17.59 22.95
N LEU A 241 15.66 -17.93 21.88
CA LEU A 241 14.34 -17.35 21.63
C LEU A 241 13.30 -17.76 22.69
N LEU A 242 13.34 -19.01 23.16
CA LEU A 242 12.44 -19.47 24.22
C LEU A 242 12.67 -18.73 25.54
N GLU A 243 13.92 -18.42 25.87
CA GLU A 243 14.32 -17.64 27.04
C GLU A 243 13.92 -16.15 26.88
N ASP A 244 14.28 -15.54 25.75
CA ASP A 244 14.04 -14.12 25.45
C ASP A 244 12.57 -13.70 25.37
N PHE A 245 11.70 -14.62 24.91
CA PHE A 245 10.28 -14.34 24.64
C PHE A 245 9.29 -15.13 25.52
N GLY A 246 9.78 -16.04 26.38
CA GLY A 246 8.96 -16.86 27.28
C GLY A 246 8.81 -16.33 28.72
N GLY A 247 9.44 -15.21 29.05
CA GLY A 247 9.74 -14.73 30.42
C GLY A 247 8.58 -14.47 31.41
N ALA A 248 7.32 -14.75 31.06
CA ALA A 248 6.17 -14.65 31.97
C ALA A 248 5.70 -16.01 32.54
N LEU A 249 5.88 -17.11 31.81
CA LEU A 249 5.31 -18.42 32.17
C LEU A 249 6.09 -19.17 33.26
N ASN A 250 7.38 -18.85 33.44
CA ASN A 250 8.23 -19.53 34.43
C ASN A 250 8.09 -18.96 35.85
N SER A 251 7.35 -17.87 36.05
CA SER A 251 7.33 -17.12 37.33
C SER A 251 6.00 -17.17 38.08
N ALA A 252 4.93 -17.72 37.49
CA ALA A 252 3.60 -17.73 38.10
C ALA A 252 2.85 -19.05 37.88
N SER A 253 2.74 -19.84 38.94
CA SER A 253 1.71 -20.88 39.07
C SER A 253 0.33 -20.22 39.24
N ALA A 254 -0.27 -19.74 38.15
CA ALA A 254 -1.51 -18.97 38.17
C ALA A 254 -2.58 -19.53 37.21
N SER A 255 -3.68 -19.99 37.83
CA SER A 255 -5.01 -20.32 37.28
C SER A 255 -5.29 -19.89 35.83
N VAL A 256 -5.46 -20.87 34.94
CA VAL A 256 -5.82 -20.65 33.53
C VAL A 256 -7.34 -20.56 33.37
N ASN A 257 -7.84 -19.34 33.21
CA ASN A 257 -9.09 -19.05 32.49
C ASN A 257 -8.74 -18.34 31.16
N ALA A 258 -8.01 -19.05 30.28
CA ALA A 258 -7.66 -18.58 28.94
C ALA A 258 -8.56 -19.25 27.89
N ALA A 259 -9.79 -18.77 27.78
CA ALA A 259 -10.71 -19.20 26.73
C ALA A 259 -10.74 -18.18 25.58
N THR A 260 -10.57 -18.69 24.36
CA THR A 260 -11.03 -18.06 23.11
C THR A 260 -10.28 -16.82 22.57
N SER A 261 -9.00 -16.99 22.22
CA SER A 261 -8.43 -16.30 21.05
C SER A 261 -7.38 -17.17 20.37
N THR A 262 -7.84 -18.09 19.52
CA THR A 262 -7.02 -19.16 18.89
C THR A 262 -6.15 -18.70 17.71
N HIS A 263 -6.11 -17.39 17.41
CA HIS A 263 -5.52 -16.88 16.16
C HIS A 263 -4.49 -15.76 16.32
N SER A 264 -4.31 -15.16 17.51
CA SER A 264 -3.22 -14.20 17.74
C SER A 264 -1.97 -14.91 18.24
N ILE A 265 -0.86 -14.79 17.49
CA ILE A 265 0.44 -15.37 17.87
C ILE A 265 1.26 -14.40 18.74
N LEU A 266 0.98 -13.09 18.66
CA LEU A 266 1.54 -12.07 19.54
C LEU A 266 0.53 -11.74 20.64
N ALA A 267 0.99 -11.70 21.90
CA ALA A 267 0.15 -11.49 23.08
C ALA A 267 0.17 -10.05 23.61
N THR A 268 1.11 -9.22 23.15
CA THR A 268 1.30 -7.82 23.59
C THR A 268 0.93 -6.83 22.47
N SER A 269 0.38 -5.67 22.87
CA SER A 269 0.07 -4.56 21.96
C SER A 269 1.37 -3.96 21.41
N ILE A 270 1.48 -3.86 20.09
CA ILE A 270 2.58 -3.20 19.39
C ILE A 270 2.23 -1.71 19.30
N ASP A 271 3.19 -0.82 19.56
CA ASP A 271 2.96 0.63 19.52
C ASP A 271 3.03 1.17 18.08
N ASP A 272 1.88 1.53 17.52
CA ASP A 272 1.77 2.19 16.21
C ASP A 272 2.33 3.62 16.19
N GLN A 273 2.44 4.28 17.35
CA GLN A 273 2.90 5.68 17.42
C GLN A 273 4.41 5.81 17.16
N ALA A 274 5.19 4.74 17.38
CA ALA A 274 6.64 4.73 17.17
C ALA A 274 7.06 5.06 15.72
N LEU A 275 6.26 4.69 14.73
CA LEU A 275 6.55 4.99 13.31
C LEU A 275 6.27 6.47 12.95
N ALA A 276 5.45 7.17 13.74
CA ALA A 276 4.98 8.52 13.48
C ALA A 276 5.92 9.64 14.00
N GLY A 277 7.00 9.31 14.71
CA GLY A 277 7.84 10.29 15.42
C GLY A 277 8.35 11.46 14.56
N VAL A 278 7.97 12.69 14.92
CA VAL A 278 8.73 13.58 15.85
C VAL A 278 7.75 14.49 16.62
N THR A 279 7.77 14.43 17.95
CA THR A 279 7.33 15.54 18.82
C THR A 279 8.57 16.21 19.44
N PRO A 280 8.63 17.55 19.53
CA PRO A 280 9.73 18.25 20.19
C PRO A 280 9.72 18.00 21.71
N PRO A 281 10.88 18.10 22.40
CA PRO A 281 10.99 17.74 23.81
C PRO A 281 10.22 18.72 24.72
N SER A 282 9.45 18.16 25.64
CA SER A 282 8.70 18.93 26.65
C SER A 282 9.63 19.58 27.67
N GLU A 283 9.53 20.90 27.84
CA GLU A 283 10.18 21.63 28.94
C GLU A 283 9.53 21.34 30.30
N PRO A 284 10.28 21.45 31.42
CA PRO A 284 9.81 21.05 32.73
C PRO A 284 8.82 22.02 33.37
N SER A 285 7.88 21.47 34.13
CA SER A 285 6.88 22.22 34.91
C SER A 285 7.49 23.29 35.81
N SER A 286 6.97 24.51 35.72
CA SER A 286 6.93 25.45 36.84
C SER A 286 5.56 26.13 36.92
N LEU A 287 4.92 26.04 38.08
CA LEU A 287 3.76 26.86 38.43
C LEU A 287 4.24 28.27 38.78
N PRO A 288 3.47 29.29 38.40
CA PRO A 288 2.73 29.97 39.48
C PRO A 288 1.27 30.30 39.13
N SER A 289 0.43 30.37 40.16
CA SER A 289 -0.95 30.86 40.07
C SER A 289 -0.99 32.38 39.84
N ALA A 290 -1.65 32.84 38.78
CA ALA A 290 -2.33 34.13 38.74
C ALA A 290 -3.33 34.21 37.57
N SER A 291 -4.59 34.57 37.86
CA SER A 291 -5.60 35.10 36.93
C SER A 291 -5.70 34.46 35.53
N VAL A 292 -6.56 33.44 35.40
CA VAL A 292 -6.92 32.82 34.11
C VAL A 292 -7.71 33.81 33.25
N LEU A 293 -6.99 34.52 32.37
CA LEU A 293 -7.60 35.13 31.19
C LEU A 293 -7.94 33.99 30.21
N VAL A 294 -9.19 33.56 30.19
CA VAL A 294 -9.66 32.56 29.20
C VAL A 294 -9.53 33.18 27.81
N LYS A 295 -8.46 32.82 27.09
CA LYS A 295 -8.34 33.15 25.68
C LYS A 295 -9.48 32.45 24.95
N SER A 296 -10.38 33.23 24.35
CA SER A 296 -11.38 32.73 23.43
C SER A 296 -10.67 32.12 22.22
N VAL A 297 -10.66 30.79 22.13
CA VAL A 297 -10.14 30.05 20.97
C VAL A 297 -10.96 30.45 19.74
N SER A 298 -10.32 30.70 18.60
CA SER A 298 -11.04 31.03 17.36
C SER A 298 -11.45 29.80 16.55
N VAL A 299 -12.41 29.96 15.64
CA VAL A 299 -12.85 28.90 14.71
C VAL A 299 -11.68 28.44 13.84
N GLU A 300 -10.85 29.38 13.37
CA GLU A 300 -9.66 29.12 12.57
C GLU A 300 -8.59 28.35 13.36
N GLU A 301 -8.45 28.61 14.66
CA GLU A 301 -7.51 27.91 15.54
C GLU A 301 -7.94 26.45 15.74
N LEU A 302 -9.23 26.19 16.00
CA LEU A 302 -9.78 24.83 16.06
C LEU A 302 -9.67 24.09 14.73
N LYS A 303 -9.96 24.77 13.61
CA LYS A 303 -9.73 24.25 12.25
C LYS A 303 -8.27 23.85 12.03
N ASN A 304 -7.32 24.70 12.45
CA ASN A 304 -5.90 24.42 12.30
C ASN A 304 -5.42 23.26 13.18
N GLN A 305 -5.88 23.17 14.43
CA GLN A 305 -5.65 22.01 15.29
C GLN A 305 -6.19 20.72 14.66
N GLY A 306 -7.40 20.75 14.09
CA GLY A 306 -7.96 19.62 13.33
C GLY A 306 -7.08 19.23 12.13
N ASN A 307 -6.58 20.22 11.38
CA ASN A 307 -5.68 19.98 10.24
C ASN A 307 -4.34 19.35 10.66
N GLU A 308 -3.80 19.71 11.83
CA GLU A 308 -2.56 19.15 12.38
C GLU A 308 -2.77 17.70 12.86
N LEU A 309 -3.85 17.43 13.59
CA LEU A 309 -4.23 16.08 14.02
C LEU A 309 -4.50 15.16 12.83
N PHE A 310 -5.18 15.67 11.80
CA PHE A 310 -5.43 14.95 10.56
C PHE A 310 -4.11 14.54 9.86
N LYS A 311 -3.15 15.46 9.72
CA LYS A 311 -1.81 15.16 9.18
C LYS A 311 -1.03 14.15 10.02
N ALA A 312 -1.30 14.08 11.32
CA ALA A 312 -0.72 13.11 12.23
C ALA A 312 -1.43 11.73 12.23
N GLY A 313 -2.41 11.51 11.34
CA GLY A 313 -3.21 10.27 11.27
C GLY A 313 -4.25 10.11 12.38
N LYS A 314 -4.43 11.13 13.24
CA LYS A 314 -5.36 11.11 14.38
C LYS A 314 -6.76 11.54 13.93
N PHE A 315 -7.36 10.76 13.04
CA PHE A 315 -8.61 11.14 12.35
C PHE A 315 -9.77 11.41 13.32
N GLN A 316 -9.93 10.61 14.38
CA GLN A 316 -10.99 10.81 15.38
C GLN A 316 -10.83 12.15 16.13
N GLU A 317 -9.63 12.41 16.68
CA GLU A 317 -9.31 13.68 17.35
C GLU A 317 -9.49 14.88 16.39
N SER A 318 -9.19 14.70 15.09
CA SER A 318 -9.41 15.75 14.09
C SER A 318 -10.89 16.07 13.87
N ILE A 319 -11.77 15.05 13.89
CA ILE A 319 -13.23 15.22 13.75
C ILE A 319 -13.77 16.04 14.92
N GLU A 320 -13.37 15.70 16.15
CA GLU A 320 -13.77 16.43 17.36
C GLU A 320 -13.38 17.91 17.29
N LYS A 321 -12.18 18.23 16.78
CA LYS A 321 -11.75 19.63 16.58
C LYS A 321 -12.54 20.37 15.50
N TYR A 322 -12.85 19.71 14.38
CA TYR A 322 -13.68 20.33 13.35
C TYR A 322 -15.14 20.50 13.79
N GLN A 323 -15.68 19.58 14.60
CA GLN A 323 -17.02 19.69 15.19
C GLN A 323 -17.07 20.86 16.20
N ALA A 324 -16.10 20.95 17.11
CA ALA A 324 -15.99 22.10 18.01
C ALA A 324 -15.85 23.44 17.26
N ALA A 325 -15.19 23.45 16.09
CA ALA A 325 -15.12 24.62 15.22
C ALA A 325 -16.50 24.98 14.62
N LEU A 326 -17.30 23.98 14.23
CA LEU A 326 -18.68 24.19 13.74
C LEU A 326 -19.61 24.69 14.84
N ASP A 327 -19.55 24.14 16.05
CA ASP A 327 -20.36 24.58 17.20
C ASP A 327 -20.02 26.03 17.58
N LEU A 328 -18.74 26.40 17.54
CA LEU A 328 -18.28 27.78 17.75
C LEU A 328 -18.72 28.70 16.60
N PHE A 329 -18.69 28.24 15.35
CA PHE A 329 -19.16 29.00 14.19
C PHE A 329 -20.67 29.29 14.28
N GLN A 330 -21.47 28.31 14.72
CA GLN A 330 -22.92 28.47 14.89
C GLN A 330 -23.31 29.39 16.05
N SER A 331 -22.49 29.45 17.11
CA SER A 331 -22.72 30.32 18.28
C SER A 331 -22.13 31.73 18.11
N THR A 332 -21.23 31.94 17.15
CA THR A 332 -20.70 33.27 16.81
C THR A 332 -21.67 34.02 15.91
N GLU A 333 -21.94 35.30 16.22
CA GLU A 333 -22.82 36.14 15.42
C GLU A 333 -22.25 36.30 14.00
N ARG A 334 -22.99 35.84 12.98
CA ARG A 334 -22.52 35.62 11.58
C ARG A 334 -21.99 36.86 10.83
N VAL A 335 -21.97 38.03 11.45
CA VAL A 335 -21.75 39.35 10.82
C VAL A 335 -20.29 39.56 10.35
N SER A 336 -19.33 38.71 10.73
CA SER A 336 -17.91 38.90 10.39
C SER A 336 -17.14 37.64 9.95
N LEU A 337 -17.81 36.53 9.65
CA LEU A 337 -17.15 35.26 9.28
C LEU A 337 -17.22 35.00 7.77
N ASP A 338 -16.19 34.34 7.23
CA ASP A 338 -16.11 33.94 5.82
C ASP A 338 -17.18 32.87 5.52
N GLU A 339 -18.10 33.17 4.60
CA GLU A 339 -19.19 32.27 4.19
C GLU A 339 -18.68 30.91 3.65
N THR A 340 -17.43 30.84 3.19
CA THR A 340 -16.79 29.60 2.71
C THR A 340 -16.26 28.71 3.84
N LEU A 341 -16.19 29.20 5.09
CA LEU A 341 -15.60 28.49 6.22
C LEU A 341 -16.45 27.30 6.70
N GLU A 342 -17.77 27.45 6.80
CA GLU A 342 -18.70 26.38 7.20
C GLU A 342 -18.69 25.20 6.19
N PRO A 343 -18.82 25.41 4.86
CA PRO A 343 -18.61 24.35 3.86
C PRO A 343 -17.22 23.69 3.97
N SER A 344 -16.17 24.49 4.20
CA SER A 344 -14.80 23.98 4.36
C SER A 344 -14.66 23.07 5.59
N LEU A 345 -15.30 23.39 6.71
CA LEU A 345 -15.29 22.58 7.92
C LEU A 345 -16.04 21.25 7.72
N HIS A 346 -17.24 21.29 7.16
CA HIS A 346 -18.00 20.08 6.82
C HIS A 346 -17.25 19.18 5.82
N SER A 347 -16.59 19.77 4.81
CA SER A 347 -15.70 19.04 3.90
C SER A 347 -14.53 18.39 4.64
N ASN A 348 -13.94 19.05 5.64
CA ASN A 348 -12.83 18.50 6.42
C ASN A 348 -13.29 17.33 7.32
N VAL A 349 -14.44 17.45 7.98
CA VAL A 349 -15.11 16.35 8.72
C VAL A 349 -15.33 15.14 7.80
N ALA A 350 -15.86 15.37 6.60
CA ALA A 350 -16.05 14.31 5.61
C ALA A 350 -14.73 13.65 5.18
N THR A 351 -13.62 14.42 5.07
CA THR A 351 -12.29 13.83 4.79
C THR A 351 -11.87 12.86 5.88
N ALA A 352 -12.01 13.26 7.14
CA ALA A 352 -11.57 12.46 8.28
C ALA A 352 -12.39 11.18 8.46
N TRP A 353 -13.72 11.26 8.30
CA TRP A 353 -14.56 10.06 8.25
C TRP A 353 -14.22 9.14 7.07
N TRP A 354 -13.96 9.70 5.88
CA TRP A 354 -13.51 8.90 4.74
C TRP A 354 -12.19 8.18 5.00
N LYS A 355 -11.21 8.82 5.67
CA LYS A 355 -9.96 8.16 6.06
C LYS A 355 -10.19 6.99 7.04
N ILE A 356 -11.09 7.14 8.01
CA ILE A 356 -11.49 6.04 8.91
C ILE A 356 -12.10 4.86 8.12
N VAL A 357 -12.94 5.13 7.11
CA VAL A 357 -13.48 4.09 6.21
C VAL A 357 -12.35 3.42 5.42
N GLN A 358 -11.39 4.17 4.90
CA GLN A 358 -10.23 3.62 4.19
C GLN A 358 -9.38 2.72 5.12
N ASP A 359 -9.12 3.13 6.36
CA ASP A 359 -8.37 2.34 7.34
C ASP A 359 -9.10 1.02 7.67
N CYS A 360 -10.42 1.06 7.87
CA CYS A 360 -11.24 -0.15 8.07
C CYS A 360 -11.15 -1.11 6.88
N LEU A 361 -11.23 -0.59 5.64
CA LEU A 361 -11.12 -1.39 4.42
C LEU A 361 -9.69 -1.93 4.18
N LEU A 362 -8.65 -1.22 4.62
CA LEU A 362 -7.26 -1.71 4.58
C LEU A 362 -7.01 -2.83 5.60
N GLN A 363 -7.60 -2.73 6.80
CA GLN A 363 -7.54 -3.78 7.81
C GLN A 363 -8.38 -5.02 7.44
N ARG A 364 -9.51 -4.80 6.75
CA ARG A 364 -10.49 -5.83 6.40
C ARG A 364 -11.09 -5.63 5.00
N PRO A 365 -10.37 -5.97 3.91
CA PRO A 365 -10.86 -5.84 2.53
C PRO A 365 -12.13 -6.65 2.23
N GLU A 366 -12.46 -7.64 3.06
CA GLU A 366 -13.70 -8.42 3.01
C GLU A 366 -14.97 -7.60 3.33
N LEU A 367 -14.88 -6.50 4.08
CA LEU A 367 -16.07 -5.72 4.50
C LEU A 367 -16.74 -4.97 3.34
N GLU A 368 -15.98 -4.63 2.28
CA GLU A 368 -16.49 -4.00 1.06
C GLU A 368 -17.63 -4.81 0.43
N LEU A 369 -17.54 -6.15 0.48
CA LEU A 369 -18.54 -7.06 -0.09
C LEU A 369 -19.82 -7.12 0.75
N HIS A 370 -19.73 -6.86 2.05
CA HIS A 370 -20.84 -6.98 2.99
C HIS A 370 -21.79 -5.77 2.94
N LEU A 371 -21.26 -4.57 2.66
CA LEU A 371 -22.02 -3.31 2.57
C LEU A 371 -23.17 -3.34 1.55
N GLY A 372 -23.07 -4.17 0.53
CA GLY A 372 -24.10 -4.32 -0.50
C GLY A 372 -25.26 -5.24 -0.14
N ASN A 373 -25.08 -6.11 0.84
CA ASN A 373 -25.99 -7.24 1.06
C ASN A 373 -27.02 -6.90 2.14
N THR A 374 -27.97 -6.01 1.80
CA THR A 374 -29.06 -5.57 2.69
C THR A 374 -29.96 -6.70 3.21
N ASN A 375 -29.83 -7.90 2.63
CA ASN A 375 -30.59 -9.10 2.99
C ASN A 375 -29.84 -10.02 3.98
N LEU A 376 -28.65 -9.63 4.45
CA LEU A 376 -27.97 -10.37 5.52
C LEU A 376 -28.75 -10.16 6.83
N SER A 377 -29.52 -11.17 7.25
CA SER A 377 -30.25 -11.12 8.52
C SER A 377 -29.28 -10.90 9.69
N THR A 378 -29.76 -10.27 10.76
CA THR A 378 -28.98 -9.77 11.91
C THR A 378 -28.37 -10.85 12.82
N THR A 379 -28.11 -12.04 12.27
CA THR A 379 -27.77 -13.33 12.89
C THR A 379 -26.76 -14.02 11.93
N ASP A 380 -25.51 -14.34 12.26
CA ASP A 380 -24.95 -14.69 13.58
C ASP A 380 -23.42 -14.45 13.73
N ALA A 381 -22.78 -13.59 12.93
CA ALA A 381 -21.32 -13.37 13.06
C ALA A 381 -20.82 -11.95 12.74
N VAL A 382 -21.19 -11.39 11.59
CA VAL A 382 -20.57 -10.14 11.07
C VAL A 382 -20.96 -8.90 11.89
N VAL A 383 -22.15 -8.90 12.50
CA VAL A 383 -22.66 -7.77 13.31
C VAL A 383 -21.84 -7.52 14.59
N HIS A 384 -21.05 -8.50 15.03
CA HIS A 384 -20.16 -8.36 16.19
C HIS A 384 -18.71 -7.98 15.82
N ASP A 385 -18.39 -7.78 14.54
CA ASP A 385 -17.10 -7.21 14.16
C ASP A 385 -17.12 -5.69 14.42
N VAL A 386 -16.39 -5.28 15.47
CA VAL A 386 -16.20 -3.87 15.87
C VAL A 386 -15.65 -3.03 14.72
N VAL A 387 -14.84 -3.61 13.82
CA VAL A 387 -14.32 -2.91 12.63
C VAL A 387 -15.43 -2.63 11.62
N TYR A 388 -16.37 -3.56 11.43
CA TYR A 388 -17.51 -3.38 10.53
C TYR A 388 -18.49 -2.32 11.05
N VAL A 389 -18.85 -2.39 12.34
CA VAL A 389 -19.74 -1.39 12.97
C VAL A 389 -19.16 0.01 12.83
N ARG A 390 -17.88 0.19 13.21
CA ARG A 390 -17.16 1.47 13.07
C ARG A 390 -17.11 1.96 11.62
N MET A 391 -16.93 1.07 10.64
CA MET A 391 -16.91 1.43 9.23
C MET A 391 -18.28 1.92 8.74
N VAL A 392 -19.37 1.27 9.15
CA VAL A 392 -20.74 1.67 8.79
C VAL A 392 -21.10 3.03 9.40
N GLU A 393 -20.80 3.23 10.69
CA GLU A 393 -20.97 4.53 11.37
C GLU A 393 -20.17 5.64 10.67
N ALA A 394 -18.92 5.37 10.30
CA ALA A 394 -18.06 6.31 9.58
C ALA A 394 -18.57 6.63 8.16
N LEU A 395 -19.15 5.65 7.44
CA LEU A 395 -19.79 5.88 6.14
C LEU A 395 -20.98 6.84 6.27
N ASP A 396 -21.87 6.62 7.24
CA ASP A 396 -23.07 7.44 7.43
C ASP A 396 -22.72 8.86 7.92
N ALA A 397 -21.75 8.99 8.83
CA ALA A 397 -21.23 10.29 9.24
C ALA A 397 -20.54 11.04 8.08
N CYS A 398 -19.85 10.33 7.18
CA CYS A 398 -19.27 10.91 5.96
C CYS A 398 -20.35 11.41 4.98
N VAL A 399 -21.45 10.66 4.79
CA VAL A 399 -22.59 11.12 3.98
C VAL A 399 -23.17 12.42 4.54
N ALA A 400 -23.48 12.45 5.84
CA ALA A 400 -24.06 13.61 6.49
C ALA A 400 -23.16 14.86 6.37
N ALA A 401 -21.86 14.69 6.60
CA ALA A 401 -20.88 15.78 6.46
C ALA A 401 -20.74 16.27 5.01
N CYS A 402 -20.75 15.37 4.00
CA CYS A 402 -20.75 15.79 2.61
C CYS A 402 -22.03 16.54 2.21
N GLN A 403 -23.19 16.07 2.67
CA GLN A 403 -24.48 16.71 2.39
C GLN A 403 -24.57 18.10 3.02
N ALA A 404 -24.07 18.28 4.25
CA ALA A 404 -24.00 19.60 4.89
C ALA A 404 -23.04 20.57 4.15
N ALA A 405 -21.91 20.10 3.64
CA ALA A 405 -21.03 20.91 2.80
C ALA A 405 -21.71 21.34 1.48
N LEU A 406 -22.48 20.43 0.85
CA LEU A 406 -23.16 20.68 -0.43
C LEU A 406 -24.45 21.50 -0.30
N SER A 407 -25.13 21.47 0.85
CA SER A 407 -26.29 22.34 1.10
C SER A 407 -25.87 23.81 1.24
N GLN A 408 -24.69 24.07 1.83
CA GLN A 408 -24.12 25.41 1.92
C GLN A 408 -23.42 25.85 0.62
N HIS A 409 -22.73 24.94 -0.07
CA HIS A 409 -22.03 25.23 -1.32
C HIS A 409 -22.24 24.12 -2.38
N PRO A 410 -23.29 24.22 -3.23
CA PRO A 410 -23.61 23.18 -4.22
C PRO A 410 -22.47 22.84 -5.20
N GLY A 411 -21.61 23.81 -5.56
CA GLY A 411 -20.41 23.58 -6.38
C GLY A 411 -19.21 22.94 -5.67
N HIS A 412 -19.33 22.45 -4.43
CA HIS A 412 -18.17 22.00 -3.64
C HIS A 412 -17.63 20.62 -4.07
N ALA A 413 -16.84 20.62 -5.15
CA ALA A 413 -16.39 19.41 -5.86
C ALA A 413 -15.80 18.29 -4.98
N LYS A 414 -14.97 18.62 -3.98
CA LYS A 414 -14.37 17.61 -3.07
C LYS A 414 -15.42 16.87 -2.23
N ALA A 415 -16.52 17.54 -1.88
CA ALA A 415 -17.60 16.93 -1.09
C ALA A 415 -18.47 16.04 -1.97
N ALA A 416 -18.86 16.50 -3.16
CA ALA A 416 -19.60 15.69 -4.14
C ALA A 416 -18.82 14.46 -4.59
N TYR A 417 -17.50 14.56 -4.80
CA TYR A 417 -16.65 13.41 -5.11
C TYR A 417 -16.67 12.35 -3.98
N ARG A 418 -16.48 12.76 -2.72
CA ARG A 418 -16.49 11.82 -1.57
C ARG A 418 -17.88 11.22 -1.35
N LEU A 419 -18.94 12.02 -1.47
CA LEU A 419 -20.32 11.53 -1.39
C LEU A 419 -20.58 10.47 -2.46
N ALA A 420 -20.11 10.66 -3.69
CA ALA A 420 -20.23 9.67 -4.75
C ALA A 420 -19.41 8.39 -4.46
N CYS A 421 -18.20 8.50 -3.91
CA CYS A 421 -17.42 7.34 -3.47
C CYS A 421 -18.16 6.54 -2.37
N VAL A 422 -18.71 7.20 -1.37
CA VAL A 422 -19.49 6.56 -0.29
C VAL A 422 -20.77 5.92 -0.84
N LEU A 423 -21.50 6.61 -1.70
CA LEU A 423 -22.71 6.08 -2.34
C LEU A 423 -22.43 4.88 -3.25
N LEU A 424 -21.26 4.82 -3.90
CA LEU A 424 -20.82 3.63 -4.64
C LEU A 424 -20.53 2.44 -3.71
N LEU A 425 -19.86 2.66 -2.56
CA LEU A 425 -19.67 1.62 -1.55
C LEU A 425 -21.01 1.11 -0.96
N LYS A 426 -21.97 2.01 -0.75
CA LYS A 426 -23.35 1.67 -0.34
C LYS A 426 -24.25 1.15 -1.49
N GLN A 427 -23.65 0.77 -2.63
CA GLN A 427 -24.34 0.23 -3.81
C GLN A 427 -25.50 1.09 -4.35
N ALA A 428 -25.40 2.42 -4.22
CA ALA A 428 -26.35 3.41 -4.72
C ALA A 428 -25.78 4.25 -5.88
N PRO A 429 -25.37 3.64 -7.02
CA PRO A 429 -24.67 4.34 -8.10
C PRO A 429 -25.56 5.37 -8.82
N GLN A 430 -26.89 5.19 -8.81
CA GLN A 430 -27.83 6.17 -9.37
C GLN A 430 -27.82 7.47 -8.56
N SER A 431 -27.87 7.36 -7.22
CA SER A 431 -27.77 8.51 -6.32
C SER A 431 -26.40 9.17 -6.47
N ALA A 432 -25.32 8.39 -6.52
CA ALA A 432 -23.96 8.90 -6.75
C ALA A 432 -23.86 9.73 -8.04
N LEU A 433 -24.45 9.24 -9.14
CA LEU A 433 -24.48 9.95 -10.42
C LEU A 433 -25.24 11.29 -10.31
N GLN A 434 -26.42 11.30 -9.68
CA GLN A 434 -27.25 12.49 -9.51
C GLN A 434 -26.54 13.59 -8.69
N GLU A 435 -25.86 13.23 -7.61
CA GLU A 435 -25.07 14.16 -6.79
C GLU A 435 -23.95 14.82 -7.61
N VAL A 436 -23.22 14.02 -8.38
CA VAL A 436 -22.10 14.48 -9.23
C VAL A 436 -22.60 15.40 -10.34
N GLU A 437 -23.68 15.03 -11.03
CA GLU A 437 -24.25 15.86 -12.09
C GLU A 437 -24.82 17.19 -11.58
N ARG A 438 -25.41 17.20 -10.38
CA ARG A 438 -25.86 18.43 -9.72
C ARG A 438 -24.68 19.36 -9.41
N CYS A 439 -23.61 18.83 -8.82
CA CYS A 439 -22.42 19.62 -8.49
C CYS A 439 -21.73 20.18 -9.75
N ILE A 440 -21.56 19.36 -10.81
CA ILE A 440 -21.05 19.83 -12.11
C ILE A 440 -21.91 20.97 -12.66
N SER A 441 -23.23 20.85 -12.58
CA SER A 441 -24.17 21.87 -13.08
C SER A 441 -24.05 23.18 -12.30
N SER A 442 -23.86 23.13 -10.98
CA SER A 442 -23.64 24.31 -10.13
C SER A 442 -22.35 25.05 -10.50
N ILE A 443 -21.22 24.34 -10.59
CA ILE A 443 -19.91 24.92 -11.00
C ILE A 443 -20.01 25.58 -12.38
N GLN A 444 -20.76 24.98 -13.31
CA GLN A 444 -20.97 25.52 -14.66
C GLN A 444 -21.93 26.73 -14.71
N GLN A 445 -22.77 26.93 -13.69
CA GLN A 445 -23.63 28.12 -13.57
C GLN A 445 -22.87 29.28 -12.92
N GLU A 446 -22.14 29.01 -11.84
CA GLU A 446 -21.25 29.98 -11.17
C GLU A 446 -20.31 30.65 -12.19
N GLY A 447 -19.57 29.85 -12.97
CA GLY A 447 -18.63 30.38 -13.98
C GLY A 447 -19.27 31.17 -15.13
N LYS A 448 -20.58 31.05 -15.38
CA LYS A 448 -21.32 31.86 -16.38
C LYS A 448 -21.77 33.21 -15.83
N ASN A 449 -22.10 33.28 -14.55
CA ASN A 449 -22.52 34.53 -13.92
C ASN A 449 -21.33 35.50 -13.83
N ASP A 450 -20.15 35.00 -13.44
CA ASP A 450 -18.92 35.80 -13.35
C ASP A 450 -18.48 36.36 -14.70
N THR A 451 -18.70 35.64 -15.82
CA THR A 451 -18.36 36.16 -17.15
C THR A 451 -19.23 37.34 -17.61
N SER A 452 -20.30 37.65 -16.89
CA SER A 452 -21.18 38.80 -17.19
C SER A 452 -20.76 40.10 -16.46
N MET A 453 -19.83 40.05 -15.50
CA MET A 453 -19.36 41.22 -14.75
C MET A 453 -17.85 41.44 -14.83
N THR A 454 -17.43 42.24 -15.82
CA THR A 454 -16.11 42.87 -15.98
C THR A 454 -14.88 41.96 -16.18
N SER A 455 -14.09 42.21 -17.22
CA SER A 455 -13.20 41.21 -17.84
C SER A 455 -11.82 40.98 -17.19
N ASP A 456 -11.41 41.74 -16.16
CA ASP A 456 -9.98 42.01 -15.96
C ASP A 456 -9.32 41.45 -14.67
N ALA A 457 -10.02 40.67 -13.81
CA ALA A 457 -9.48 40.37 -12.47
C ALA A 457 -9.76 38.99 -11.79
N VAL A 458 -10.23 37.92 -12.48
CA VAL A 458 -10.59 36.65 -11.78
C VAL A 458 -10.06 35.36 -12.42
N LEU A 459 -8.74 35.10 -12.29
CA LEU A 459 -8.14 33.79 -12.60
C LEU A 459 -7.23 33.24 -11.49
N ASN A 460 -7.24 33.84 -10.28
CA ASN A 460 -6.24 33.52 -9.24
C ASN A 460 -6.80 33.43 -7.81
N THR A 461 -8.11 33.60 -7.59
CA THR A 461 -8.70 33.76 -6.24
C THR A 461 -9.17 32.44 -5.62
N THR A 462 -9.65 31.48 -6.43
CA THR A 462 -10.08 30.13 -5.97
C THR A 462 -8.93 29.19 -5.62
N ALA A 463 -7.67 29.62 -5.77
CA ALA A 463 -6.47 28.82 -5.47
C ALA A 463 -5.82 29.13 -4.11
N LYS A 464 -6.43 30.00 -3.27
CA LYS A 464 -5.73 30.62 -2.14
C LYS A 464 -6.42 30.54 -0.76
N SER A 465 -7.18 29.48 -0.50
CA SER A 465 -7.61 29.09 0.86
C SER A 465 -6.78 27.93 1.40
N VAL A 466 -5.82 28.26 2.27
CA VAL A 466 -5.07 27.41 3.24
C VAL A 466 -4.64 26.00 2.76
N ALA A 467 -3.35 25.87 2.45
CA ALA A 467 -2.72 24.60 2.11
C ALA A 467 -2.58 23.66 3.31
N VAL A 468 -3.54 22.73 3.43
CA VAL A 468 -3.39 21.45 4.12
C VAL A 468 -3.09 20.42 3.04
N SER A 469 -1.97 19.71 3.16
CA SER A 469 -1.52 18.70 2.20
C SER A 469 -2.49 17.52 2.18
N ASP A 470 -3.08 17.25 1.02
CA ASP A 470 -3.88 16.04 0.76
C ASP A 470 -4.03 15.83 -0.78
N ASP A 471 -3.11 15.05 -1.34
CA ASP A 471 -3.29 13.92 -2.26
C ASP A 471 -4.36 13.98 -3.37
N VAL A 472 -4.58 15.16 -3.98
CA VAL A 472 -5.08 15.27 -5.37
C VAL A 472 -4.21 16.26 -6.13
N ALA A 473 -2.98 15.85 -6.41
CA ALA A 473 -1.95 16.69 -7.01
C ALA A 473 -2.12 16.88 -8.54
N GLY A 474 -3.13 17.66 -8.96
CA GLY A 474 -3.11 18.32 -10.27
C GLY A 474 -4.41 18.34 -11.08
N LEU A 475 -5.41 17.53 -10.72
CA LEU A 475 -6.73 17.59 -11.38
C LEU A 475 -7.54 18.77 -10.86
N SER A 476 -8.24 19.47 -11.76
CA SER A 476 -9.28 20.41 -11.38
C SER A 476 -10.46 19.68 -10.72
N GLY A 477 -11.24 20.39 -9.89
CA GLY A 477 -12.45 19.83 -9.27
C GLY A 477 -13.44 19.30 -10.31
N LEU A 478 -13.50 19.90 -11.50
CA LEU A 478 -14.35 19.44 -12.60
C LEU A 478 -13.85 18.11 -13.19
N GLU A 479 -12.56 17.93 -13.41
CA GLU A 479 -11.99 16.68 -13.93
C GLU A 479 -12.21 15.51 -12.96
N MET A 480 -11.99 15.75 -11.66
CA MET A 480 -12.31 14.80 -10.59
C MET A 480 -13.79 14.37 -10.63
N LEU A 481 -14.72 15.33 -10.79
CA LEU A 481 -16.15 15.03 -10.91
C LEU A 481 -16.49 14.25 -12.19
N GLN A 482 -15.87 14.57 -13.32
CA GLN A 482 -16.07 13.80 -14.57
C GLN A 482 -15.54 12.37 -14.47
N GLN A 483 -14.43 12.15 -13.74
CA GLN A 483 -13.87 10.82 -13.54
C GLN A 483 -14.76 9.94 -12.66
N ILE A 484 -15.28 10.47 -11.53
CA ILE A 484 -16.22 9.72 -10.68
C ILE A 484 -17.58 9.53 -11.39
N LYS A 485 -18.03 10.48 -12.21
CA LYS A 485 -19.20 10.31 -13.09
C LYS A 485 -19.08 9.08 -13.98
N ARG A 486 -17.93 8.88 -14.66
CA ARG A 486 -17.68 7.70 -15.50
C ARG A 486 -17.78 6.39 -14.69
N ARG A 487 -17.34 6.39 -13.43
CA ARG A 487 -17.45 5.23 -12.52
C ARG A 487 -18.90 4.93 -12.13
N CYS A 488 -19.71 5.95 -11.82
CA CYS A 488 -21.13 5.77 -11.53
C CYS A 488 -21.89 5.19 -12.73
N ILE A 489 -21.59 5.66 -13.96
CA ILE A 489 -22.17 5.10 -15.20
C ILE A 489 -21.74 3.64 -15.40
N ALA A 490 -20.46 3.32 -15.21
CA ALA A 490 -19.99 1.94 -15.31
C ALA A 490 -20.67 1.01 -14.29
N ALA A 491 -20.86 1.48 -13.05
CA ALA A 491 -21.57 0.75 -12.00
C ALA A 491 -23.04 0.46 -12.35
N LEU A 492 -23.75 1.44 -12.94
CA LEU A 492 -25.13 1.29 -13.40
C LEU A 492 -25.23 0.25 -14.53
N LEU A 493 -24.35 0.32 -15.55
CA LEU A 493 -24.34 -0.62 -16.66
C LEU A 493 -24.04 -2.05 -16.23
N LEU A 494 -23.20 -2.24 -15.20
CA LEU A 494 -22.96 -3.55 -14.59
C LEU A 494 -24.18 -4.07 -13.82
N SER A 495 -24.85 -3.20 -13.06
CA SER A 495 -26.09 -3.52 -12.34
C SER A 495 -27.21 -3.96 -13.30
N GLU A 496 -27.46 -3.19 -14.36
CA GLU A 496 -28.42 -3.59 -15.41
C GLU A 496 -28.06 -4.92 -16.06
N ARG A 497 -26.78 -5.16 -16.34
CA ARG A 497 -26.32 -6.42 -16.95
C ARG A 497 -26.57 -7.61 -16.03
N ASP A 498 -26.38 -7.46 -14.72
CA ASP A 498 -26.65 -8.52 -13.76
C ASP A 498 -28.16 -8.75 -13.59
N GLN A 499 -28.98 -7.69 -13.54
CA GLN A 499 -30.44 -7.82 -13.57
C GLN A 499 -30.94 -8.57 -14.82
N ARG A 500 -30.43 -8.24 -16.02
CA ARG A 500 -30.82 -8.96 -17.26
C ARG A 500 -30.42 -10.43 -17.25
N LYS A 501 -29.33 -10.81 -16.57
CA LYS A 501 -28.98 -12.24 -16.38
C LYS A 501 -29.97 -12.93 -15.45
N THR A 502 -30.29 -12.32 -14.31
CA THR A 502 -31.19 -12.94 -13.32
C THR A 502 -32.60 -13.12 -13.87
N THR A 503 -33.11 -12.17 -14.67
CA THR A 503 -34.39 -12.34 -15.38
C THR A 503 -34.32 -13.45 -16.43
N ALA A 504 -33.25 -13.51 -17.23
CA ALA A 504 -33.09 -14.57 -18.23
C ALA A 504 -33.01 -15.98 -17.63
N THR A 505 -32.36 -16.14 -16.46
CA THR A 505 -32.35 -17.42 -15.74
C THR A 505 -33.68 -17.75 -15.06
N ALA A 506 -34.44 -16.73 -14.62
CA ALA A 506 -35.72 -16.94 -13.95
C ALA A 506 -36.80 -17.51 -14.89
N ASP A 507 -36.78 -17.10 -16.17
CA ASP A 507 -37.69 -17.64 -17.20
C ASP A 507 -37.40 -19.12 -17.54
N GLU A 508 -36.19 -19.62 -17.28
CA GLU A 508 -35.81 -21.04 -17.48
C GLU A 508 -36.08 -21.92 -16.25
N SER A 509 -36.18 -21.35 -15.04
CA SER A 509 -36.37 -22.10 -13.79
C SER A 509 -37.59 -21.64 -12.98
N ASN A 510 -38.77 -22.15 -13.33
CA ASN A 510 -40.04 -21.75 -12.70
C ASN A 510 -40.27 -22.43 -11.32
N THR A 511 -39.44 -22.09 -10.32
CA THR A 511 -39.68 -22.38 -8.89
C THR A 511 -39.06 -21.32 -7.97
N SER A 512 -39.92 -20.53 -7.32
CA SER A 512 -39.71 -19.79 -6.06
C SER A 512 -38.45 -18.91 -5.87
N ALA A 513 -38.61 -17.63 -6.21
CA ALA A 513 -38.20 -16.42 -5.48
C ALA A 513 -36.85 -16.37 -4.71
N THR A 514 -35.91 -15.58 -5.25
CA THR A 514 -34.94 -14.81 -4.42
C THR A 514 -34.60 -13.48 -5.08
N GLN A 515 -34.79 -12.35 -4.37
CA GLN A 515 -34.17 -11.07 -4.76
C GLN A 515 -32.69 -11.11 -4.37
N LEU A 516 -31.81 -11.03 -5.35
CA LEU A 516 -30.37 -11.08 -5.17
C LEU A 516 -29.73 -9.73 -5.51
N GLY A 517 -28.78 -9.31 -4.67
CA GLY A 517 -27.97 -8.11 -4.86
C GLY A 517 -26.97 -8.21 -6.02
N LEU A 518 -26.14 -7.18 -6.17
CA LEU A 518 -25.09 -7.11 -7.19
C LEU A 518 -24.17 -8.34 -7.14
N SER A 519 -23.80 -8.87 -8.31
CA SER A 519 -22.92 -10.04 -8.33
C SER A 519 -21.53 -9.71 -7.81
N ASP A 520 -20.87 -10.69 -7.19
CA ASP A 520 -19.49 -10.59 -6.71
C ASP A 520 -18.52 -10.05 -7.79
N LYS A 521 -18.76 -10.38 -9.06
CA LYS A 521 -17.99 -9.85 -10.21
C LYS A 521 -18.16 -8.34 -10.41
N THR A 522 -19.34 -7.78 -10.13
CA THR A 522 -19.58 -6.34 -10.19
C THR A 522 -18.90 -5.62 -9.03
N CYS A 523 -18.89 -6.21 -7.82
CA CYS A 523 -18.09 -5.73 -6.70
C CYS A 523 -16.58 -5.76 -7.00
N GLN A 524 -16.08 -6.82 -7.63
CA GLN A 524 -14.67 -6.93 -8.03
C GLN A 524 -14.24 -5.88 -9.08
N VAL A 525 -15.12 -5.50 -10.02
CA VAL A 525 -14.83 -4.41 -10.97
C VAL A 525 -14.86 -3.05 -10.28
N LEU A 526 -15.78 -2.82 -9.35
CA LEU A 526 -15.79 -1.60 -8.52
C LEU A 526 -14.51 -1.50 -7.67
N ARG A 527 -14.08 -2.60 -7.03
CA ARG A 527 -12.81 -2.71 -6.30
C ARG A 527 -11.62 -2.34 -7.18
N ALA A 528 -11.51 -2.89 -8.38
CA ALA A 528 -10.43 -2.57 -9.31
C ALA A 528 -10.39 -1.07 -9.66
N LEU A 529 -11.55 -0.47 -9.94
CA LEU A 529 -11.67 0.96 -10.25
C LEU A 529 -11.32 1.85 -9.04
N LEU A 530 -11.77 1.51 -7.83
CA LEU A 530 -11.47 2.26 -6.61
C LEU A 530 -9.97 2.19 -6.26
N VAL A 531 -9.39 0.98 -6.25
CA VAL A 531 -7.98 0.75 -5.91
C VAL A 531 -7.01 1.35 -6.94
N GLN A 532 -7.33 1.29 -8.25
CA GLN A 532 -6.45 1.84 -9.29
C GLN A 532 -6.15 3.33 -9.09
N HIS A 533 -7.11 4.10 -8.56
CA HIS A 533 -6.90 5.54 -8.32
C HIS A 533 -6.09 5.83 -7.07
N GLN A 534 -6.15 4.98 -6.03
CA GLN A 534 -5.31 5.12 -4.85
C GLN A 534 -3.82 5.13 -5.25
N ILE A 535 -3.43 4.21 -6.14
CA ILE A 535 -2.06 4.12 -6.69
C ILE A 535 -1.68 5.35 -7.53
N GLU A 536 -2.62 5.98 -8.24
CA GLU A 536 -2.37 7.18 -9.04
C GLU A 536 -2.25 8.46 -8.19
N LEU A 537 -2.91 8.51 -7.03
CA LEU A 537 -2.84 9.65 -6.09
C LEU A 537 -1.57 9.62 -5.22
N ASP A 538 -1.04 8.45 -4.90
CA ASP A 538 0.12 8.26 -3.99
C ASP A 538 1.50 8.43 -4.70
N LEU A 539 1.54 8.83 -5.98
CA LEU A 539 2.79 8.99 -6.76
C LEU A 539 3.45 10.38 -6.55
N PRO A 540 4.69 10.46 -6.01
CA PRO A 540 5.37 11.74 -5.79
C PRO A 540 5.90 12.36 -7.09
N VAL A 541 5.46 13.58 -7.40
CA VAL A 541 5.99 14.38 -8.52
C VAL A 541 7.41 14.86 -8.21
N ALA A 542 8.39 14.41 -9.00
CA ALA A 542 9.80 14.75 -8.84
C ALA A 542 10.07 16.27 -8.96
N GLN A 543 10.35 16.93 -7.83
CA GLN A 543 10.73 18.34 -7.80
C GLN A 543 12.19 18.54 -8.25
N SER A 544 12.38 18.95 -9.50
CA SER A 544 13.71 19.34 -9.99
C SER A 544 14.16 20.70 -9.40
N LYS A 545 15.08 20.67 -8.43
CA LYS A 545 15.96 21.81 -8.07
C LYS A 545 17.09 21.34 -7.12
N ALA A 546 18.18 20.85 -7.70
CA ALA A 546 19.45 20.69 -6.98
C ALA A 546 20.38 21.86 -7.31
N SER A 547 20.81 22.60 -6.28
CA SER A 547 21.85 23.62 -6.36
C SER A 547 23.25 22.98 -6.43
N LYS A 548 24.14 23.55 -7.24
CA LYS A 548 25.58 23.21 -7.22
C LYS A 548 26.21 23.50 -5.84
N PRO A 549 27.06 22.60 -5.31
CA PRO A 549 28.20 22.96 -4.49
C PRO A 549 29.47 23.11 -5.35
N ALA A 550 30.51 23.72 -4.76
CA ALA A 550 31.78 24.04 -5.39
C ALA A 550 32.76 22.84 -5.43
N ALA A 551 33.86 23.00 -6.17
CA ALA A 551 34.97 22.07 -6.21
C ALA A 551 36.12 22.55 -5.31
N ASP A 552 36.77 21.59 -4.62
CA ASP A 552 38.13 21.55 -4.04
C ASP A 552 38.12 20.43 -2.97
N SER A 553 39.16 19.63 -2.69
CA SER A 553 40.51 19.54 -3.24
C SER A 553 41.12 18.13 -3.01
N VAL A 554 41.90 17.65 -3.98
CA VAL A 554 43.13 16.81 -3.88
C VAL A 554 43.37 15.93 -2.63
N ALA A 555 43.45 14.61 -2.83
CA ALA A 555 44.50 13.75 -2.25
C ALA A 555 44.74 12.50 -3.12
N LYS A 556 46.01 12.18 -3.42
CA LYS A 556 46.44 10.97 -4.14
C LYS A 556 46.81 9.86 -3.16
N VAL A 557 46.55 8.59 -3.50
CA VAL A 557 47.51 7.48 -3.29
C VAL A 557 47.42 6.52 -4.49
N ASP A 558 48.57 6.12 -5.03
CA ASP A 558 48.71 5.16 -6.13
C ASP A 558 48.59 3.70 -5.66
N ALA A 559 48.13 2.79 -6.54
CA ALA A 559 48.92 1.62 -6.97
C ALA A 559 48.21 0.74 -8.02
N SER A 560 48.75 0.76 -9.25
CA SER A 560 49.05 -0.40 -10.10
C SER A 560 48.12 -1.62 -10.18
N ILE A 561 47.67 -1.92 -11.40
CA ILE A 561 48.06 -3.14 -12.13
C ILE A 561 48.18 -2.80 -13.63
N LYS A 562 49.22 -3.32 -14.29
CA LYS A 562 49.48 -3.13 -15.72
C LYS A 562 48.86 -4.27 -16.53
N ILE A 563 48.37 -3.97 -17.73
CA ILE A 563 48.51 -4.84 -18.92
C ILE A 563 48.89 -3.96 -20.11
N ASP A 564 49.89 -4.40 -20.86
CA ASP A 564 50.50 -3.68 -21.99
C ASP A 564 49.78 -3.94 -23.34
N THR A 565 49.72 -2.89 -24.17
CA THR A 565 50.13 -2.82 -25.61
C THR A 565 49.62 -3.92 -26.57
N ALA A 566 49.01 -3.64 -27.75
CA ALA A 566 49.49 -2.78 -28.85
C ALA A 566 48.34 -2.32 -29.81
N VAL A 567 48.35 -1.09 -30.38
CA VAL A 567 48.82 -0.69 -31.76
C VAL A 567 47.99 -1.29 -32.92
N ALA A 568 47.50 -0.59 -33.96
CA ALA A 568 47.73 0.74 -34.57
C ALA A 568 46.37 1.44 -34.90
N ALA A 569 46.16 2.76 -34.99
CA ALA A 569 46.92 3.93 -35.44
C ALA A 569 46.80 4.28 -36.96
N THR A 570 46.00 5.32 -37.26
CA THR A 570 46.10 6.33 -38.36
C THR A 570 44.99 7.39 -38.13
N THR A 571 45.25 8.60 -37.62
CA THR A 571 45.71 9.85 -38.29
C THR A 571 44.75 10.40 -39.36
N ALA A 572 44.39 11.68 -39.43
CA ALA A 572 44.72 12.88 -38.61
C ALA A 572 43.75 14.04 -38.93
N ASP A 573 43.74 15.12 -38.12
CA ASP A 573 43.43 16.55 -38.45
C ASP A 573 42.09 16.89 -39.20
N LYS A 574 41.39 18.05 -39.12
CA LYS A 574 41.41 19.35 -38.42
C LYS A 574 40.06 20.07 -38.75
N ASP A 575 39.59 21.19 -38.18
CA ASP A 575 40.10 22.12 -37.14
C ASP A 575 38.93 22.86 -36.40
N THR A 576 39.26 23.89 -35.62
CA THR A 576 38.43 24.97 -35.03
C THR A 576 37.07 25.39 -35.68
N ALA A 577 36.03 25.64 -34.84
CA ALA A 577 35.48 27.00 -34.55
C ALA A 577 34.02 27.04 -34.00
N SER A 578 33.82 27.87 -32.96
CA SER A 578 32.62 28.67 -32.57
C SER A 578 31.18 28.30 -33.01
N SER A 579 30.26 28.17 -32.05
CA SER A 579 29.18 29.18 -31.89
C SER A 579 28.23 28.94 -30.70
N ASP A 580 27.99 30.00 -29.92
CA ASP A 580 26.84 30.08 -29.01
C ASP A 580 25.56 30.40 -29.80
N GLY A 581 24.46 29.65 -29.61
CA GLY A 581 23.24 29.94 -30.37
C GLY A 581 22.01 29.02 -30.25
N ALA A 582 21.86 28.19 -29.22
CA ALA A 582 20.84 27.11 -29.24
C ALA A 582 20.05 26.84 -27.94
N LYS A 583 19.46 27.86 -27.28
CA LYS A 583 18.61 27.64 -26.09
C LYS A 583 17.15 28.14 -26.13
N LEU A 584 16.71 28.91 -27.15
CA LEU A 584 15.35 29.49 -27.13
C LEU A 584 14.26 28.74 -27.94
N LYS A 585 14.61 27.81 -28.84
CA LYS A 585 13.60 27.10 -29.68
C LYS A 585 13.00 25.83 -29.03
N LYS A 586 13.61 25.27 -27.98
CA LYS A 586 13.16 23.97 -27.41
C LYS A 586 11.92 24.06 -26.50
N LYS A 587 11.64 25.24 -25.90
CA LYS A 587 10.53 25.39 -24.93
C LYS A 587 9.14 25.53 -25.58
N LYS A 588 9.02 26.14 -26.77
CA LYS A 588 7.74 26.27 -27.49
C LYS A 588 7.22 24.95 -28.08
N LYS A 589 8.10 23.99 -28.41
CA LYS A 589 7.69 22.70 -29.00
C LYS A 589 7.14 21.70 -27.95
N LEU A 590 7.49 21.86 -26.67
CA LEU A 590 6.99 20.99 -25.59
C LEU A 590 5.53 21.27 -25.23
N VAL A 591 5.14 22.55 -25.13
CA VAL A 591 3.78 22.98 -24.74
C VAL A 591 2.72 22.62 -25.80
N ALA A 592 3.09 22.59 -27.08
CA ALA A 592 2.21 22.12 -28.14
C ALA A 592 2.01 20.59 -28.14
N GLY A 593 2.99 19.83 -27.62
CA GLY A 593 2.92 18.36 -27.54
C GLY A 593 1.92 17.87 -26.49
N THR A 594 1.94 18.47 -25.30
CA THR A 594 1.06 18.06 -24.18
C THR A 594 -0.42 18.31 -24.49
N SER A 595 -0.76 19.46 -25.09
CA SER A 595 -2.14 19.74 -25.52
C SER A 595 -2.66 18.79 -26.60
N SER A 596 -1.77 18.31 -27.49
CA SER A 596 -2.12 17.32 -28.52
C SER A 596 -2.37 15.93 -27.93
N MET A 597 -1.59 15.53 -26.91
CA MET A 597 -1.73 14.23 -26.24
C MET A 597 -2.99 14.16 -25.37
N ALA A 598 -3.30 15.22 -24.62
CA ALA A 598 -4.54 15.30 -23.83
C ALA A 598 -5.79 15.18 -24.71
N LYS A 599 -5.83 15.87 -25.87
CA LYS A 599 -6.93 15.77 -26.83
C LYS A 599 -7.08 14.38 -27.46
N LYS A 600 -5.98 13.61 -27.60
CA LYS A 600 -6.04 12.23 -28.10
C LYS A 600 -6.56 11.26 -27.03
N LEU A 601 -6.18 11.43 -25.77
CA LEU A 601 -6.72 10.65 -24.66
C LEU A 601 -8.23 10.91 -24.48
N GLN A 602 -8.65 12.18 -24.51
CA GLN A 602 -10.07 12.56 -24.50
C GLN A 602 -10.87 11.85 -25.60
N ALA A 603 -10.38 11.88 -26.84
CA ALA A 603 -11.06 11.25 -27.98
C ALA A 603 -11.17 9.72 -27.87
N ILE A 604 -10.18 9.04 -27.27
CA ILE A 604 -10.20 7.59 -27.05
C ILE A 604 -11.22 7.22 -25.97
N ASP A 605 -11.31 8.00 -24.89
CA ASP A 605 -12.32 7.83 -23.84
C ASP A 605 -13.74 8.06 -24.38
N ASP A 606 -13.93 9.10 -25.21
CA ASP A 606 -15.22 9.42 -25.83
C ASP A 606 -15.66 8.33 -26.83
N ASP A 607 -14.75 7.83 -27.69
CA ASP A 607 -15.00 6.70 -28.60
C ASP A 607 -15.37 5.41 -27.84
N MET A 608 -14.70 5.13 -26.70
CA MET A 608 -15.00 3.95 -25.88
C MET A 608 -16.37 4.08 -25.19
N LEU A 609 -16.72 5.27 -24.71
CA LEU A 609 -18.04 5.54 -24.14
C LEU A 609 -19.14 5.43 -25.19
N GLU A 610 -18.93 5.97 -26.40
CA GLU A 610 -19.87 5.84 -27.52
C GLU A 610 -20.02 4.39 -27.98
N ALA A 611 -18.94 3.59 -27.98
CA ALA A 611 -18.99 2.16 -28.29
C ALA A 611 -19.79 1.35 -27.25
N LEU A 612 -19.70 1.71 -25.96
CA LEU A 612 -20.53 1.12 -24.89
C LEU A 612 -22.01 1.51 -25.04
N MET A 613 -22.29 2.78 -25.31
CA MET A 613 -23.66 3.29 -25.55
C MET A 613 -24.30 2.64 -26.79
N LYS A 614 -23.55 2.50 -27.90
CA LYS A 614 -24.01 1.81 -29.12
C LYS A 614 -24.28 0.31 -28.89
N ARG A 615 -23.52 -0.35 -28.02
CA ARG A 615 -23.79 -1.76 -27.62
C ARG A 615 -24.99 -1.90 -26.70
N GLY A 616 -25.32 -0.88 -25.90
CA GLY A 616 -26.56 -0.83 -25.13
C GLY A 616 -27.81 -0.61 -26.00
N SER A 617 -27.66 0.11 -27.12
CA SER A 617 -28.74 0.47 -28.04
C SER A 617 -29.01 -0.56 -29.15
N ILE A 618 -29.13 -1.85 -28.79
CA ILE A 618 -29.80 -2.85 -29.63
C ILE A 618 -31.30 -2.75 -29.33
N LYS A 619 -32.10 -2.55 -30.38
CA LYS A 619 -33.52 -2.18 -30.28
C LYS A 619 -34.38 -3.24 -29.57
N THR A 620 -35.45 -2.72 -28.96
CA THR A 620 -36.71 -3.41 -28.58
C THR A 620 -37.13 -4.48 -29.57
#